data_AF-A0A820H6K6-F1
#
_entry.id   AF-A0A820H6K6-F1
#
_cell.length_a   1.000
_cell.length_b   1.000
_cell.length_c   1.000
_cell.angle_alpha   90.00
_cell.angle_beta   90.00
_cell.angle_gamma   90.00
#
_symmetry.space_group_name_H-M   'P 1'
#
loop_
_entity.id
_entity.type
_entity.pdbx_description
1 polymer ?
#
loop_
_entity_poly.entity_id
_entity_poly.type
_entity_poly.pdbx_seq_one_letter_code
_entity_poly.pdbx_strand_id
1 'polypeptide(L)' 'SGVSHVDCPSTYECIIAPDDTYAVCCLRAQSSEKPGSCPNPSTGIGSCLAKCSNDSDCPDAQKCCGNCPRDCVQPV' A
#
# COMPACT_ATOMS: atom_id res chain seq x y z
N SER A 1 -3.43 8.10 -36.52
CA SER A 1 -2.68 6.94 -35.99
C SER A 1 -2.21 7.27 -34.59
N GLY A 2 -2.95 6.84 -33.57
CA GLY A 2 -2.60 7.06 -32.16
C GLY A 2 -3.04 5.83 -31.41
N VAL A 3 -2.11 5.15 -30.75
CA VAL A 3 -2.39 3.93 -29.99
C VAL A 3 -3.41 4.27 -28.90
N SER A 4 -4.52 3.54 -28.88
CA SER A 4 -5.50 3.62 -27.80
C SER A 4 -4.78 3.32 -26.49
N HIS A 5 -4.59 4.34 -25.64
CA HIS A 5 -4.00 4.17 -24.33
C HIS A 5 -4.92 3.23 -23.52
N VAL A 6 -4.47 2.00 -23.28
CA VAL A 6 -5.16 1.04 -22.43
C VAL A 6 -4.85 1.42 -20.99
N ASP A 7 -5.85 1.90 -20.26
CA ASP A 7 -5.72 2.10 -18.83
C ASP A 7 -5.55 0.74 -18.14
N CYS A 8 -4.56 0.62 -17.25
CA CYS A 8 -4.38 -0.63 -16.53
C CYS A 8 -5.61 -0.92 -15.65
N PRO A 9 -5.99 -2.19 -15.47
CA PRO A 9 -7.04 -2.55 -14.51
C PRO A 9 -6.69 -2.02 -13.12
N SER A 10 -7.70 -1.74 -12.27
CA SER A 10 -7.49 -1.09 -10.96
C SER A 10 -6.56 -1.81 -9.98
N THR A 11 -6.25 -3.09 -10.22
CA THR A 11 -5.32 -3.91 -9.44
C THR A 11 -3.89 -3.94 -10.01
N TYR A 12 -3.64 -3.21 -11.08
CA TYR A 12 -2.38 -3.15 -11.78
C TYR A 12 -1.86 -1.71 -11.80
N GLU A 13 -0.54 -1.57 -11.79
CA GLU A 13 0.17 -0.31 -11.97
C GLU A 13 0.87 -0.31 -13.32
N CYS A 14 0.83 0.85 -13.99
CA CYS A 14 1.53 1.05 -15.24
C CYS A 14 3.00 1.39 -14.96
N ILE A 15 3.91 0.50 -15.38
CA ILE A 15 5.35 0.71 -15.30
C ILE A 15 5.85 1.05 -16.71
N ILE A 16 6.41 2.25 -16.86
CA ILE A 16 6.97 2.74 -18.12
C ILE A 16 8.48 2.47 -18.12
N ALA A 17 9.00 1.94 -19.22
CA ALA A 17 10.43 1.73 -19.41
C ALA A 17 11.19 3.08 -19.36
N PRO A 18 12.46 3.12 -18.94
CA PRO A 18 13.22 4.37 -18.77
C PRO A 18 13.37 5.20 -20.05
N ASP A 19 13.23 4.57 -21.22
CA ASP A 19 13.31 5.22 -22.53
C ASP A 19 11.92 5.32 -23.22
N ASP A 20 10.82 5.16 -22.48
CA ASP A 20 9.42 5.21 -22.97
C ASP A 20 9.12 4.25 -24.15
N THR A 21 9.98 3.25 -24.37
CA THR A 21 9.87 2.30 -25.49
C THR A 21 8.71 1.32 -25.33
N TYR A 22 8.33 1.04 -24.08
CA TYR A 22 7.18 0.21 -23.74
C TYR A 22 6.63 0.55 -22.36
N ALA A 23 5.38 0.16 -22.13
CA ALA A 23 4.75 0.18 -20.82
C ALA A 23 4.11 -1.18 -20.55
N VAL A 24 4.20 -1.65 -19.31
CA VAL A 24 3.58 -2.91 -18.86
C VAL A 24 2.67 -2.65 -17.67
N CYS A 25 1.52 -3.32 -17.64
CA CYS A 25 0.71 -3.40 -16.44
C CYS A 25 1.31 -4.48 -15.54
N CYS A 26 2.01 -4.07 -14.50
CA CYS A 26 2.40 -4.97 -13.42
C CYS A 26 1.22 -5.10 -12.46
N LEU A 27 0.96 -6.28 -11.91
CA LEU A 27 0.14 -6.35 -10.69
C LEU A 27 0.71 -5.32 -9.74
N ARG A 28 -0.13 -4.48 -9.12
CA ARG A 28 0.31 -3.74 -7.94
C ARG A 28 0.78 -4.82 -6.99
N ALA A 29 2.09 -5.01 -6.93
CA ALA A 29 2.73 -6.08 -6.20
C ALA A 29 2.09 -5.99 -4.84
N GLN A 30 1.32 -7.03 -4.49
CA GLN A 30 0.44 -7.07 -3.33
C GLN A 30 1.12 -6.24 -2.28
N SER A 31 0.59 -5.03 -2.09
CA SER A 31 1.12 -4.20 -1.06
C SER A 31 1.00 -5.07 0.17
N SER A 32 1.96 -4.94 1.07
CA SER A 32 1.86 -5.54 2.38
C SER A 32 0.68 -4.90 3.12
N GLU A 33 -0.51 -5.10 2.58
CA GLU A 33 -1.79 -4.48 2.84
C GLU A 33 -2.76 -5.63 2.89
N LYS A 34 -3.01 -6.06 4.11
CA LYS A 34 -4.08 -7.00 4.38
C LYS A 34 -5.42 -6.32 4.10
N PRO A 35 -6.46 -7.08 3.74
CA PRO A 35 -7.78 -6.52 3.47
C PRO A 35 -8.33 -5.75 4.68
N GLY A 36 -9.13 -4.72 4.41
CA GLY A 36 -9.74 -3.84 5.42
C GLY A 36 -9.01 -2.50 5.57
N SER A 37 -9.61 -1.57 6.31
CA SER A 37 -9.05 -0.22 6.49
C SER A 37 -8.50 0.00 7.89
N CYS A 38 -7.53 0.90 8.03
CA CYS A 38 -7.13 1.35 9.37
C CYS A 38 -8.32 2.06 10.05
N PRO A 39 -8.65 1.71 11.31
CA PRO A 39 -9.58 2.50 12.10
C PRO A 39 -9.06 3.95 12.22
N ASN A 40 -9.97 4.89 12.50
CA ASN A 40 -9.66 6.32 12.60
C ASN A 40 -8.33 6.58 13.34
N PRO A 41 -7.52 7.54 12.85
CA PRO A 41 -6.14 7.68 13.29
C PRO A 41 -6.08 7.86 14.81
N SER A 42 -5.38 6.93 15.46
CA SER A 42 -4.97 7.11 16.84
C SER A 42 -3.86 8.16 16.82
N THR A 43 -4.21 9.42 17.04
CA THR A 43 -3.24 10.51 17.20
C THR A 43 -2.49 10.29 18.51
N GLY A 44 -1.44 9.46 18.47
CA GLY A 44 -0.53 9.28 19.59
C GLY A 44 0.39 10.49 19.71
N ILE A 45 0.22 11.29 20.75
CA ILE A 45 1.14 12.38 21.09
C ILE A 45 2.27 11.78 21.94
N GLY A 46 3.47 11.61 21.38
CA GLY A 46 4.61 11.03 22.11
C GLY A 46 5.84 10.74 21.25
N SER A 47 6.86 10.16 21.88
CA SER A 47 8.10 9.70 21.22
C SER A 47 7.77 8.74 20.07
N CYS A 48 8.40 8.94 18.92
CA CYS A 48 8.11 8.13 17.75
C CYS A 48 8.63 6.69 17.93
N LEU A 49 7.72 5.75 18.20
CA LEU A 49 8.00 4.32 18.24
C LEU A 49 7.14 3.62 17.19
N ALA A 50 7.77 3.12 16.13
CA ALA A 50 7.11 2.30 15.13
C ALA A 50 7.34 0.82 15.47
N LYS A 51 6.26 0.09 15.82
CA LYS A 51 6.32 -1.36 16.09
C LYS A 51 6.21 -2.21 14.83
N CYS A 52 5.75 -1.61 13.73
CA CYS A 52 5.61 -2.23 12.41
C CYS A 52 5.96 -1.20 11.32
N SER A 53 6.36 -1.70 10.16
CA SER A 53 6.60 -0.87 8.96
C SER A 53 5.52 -1.06 7.91
N ASN A 54 4.92 -2.25 7.85
CA ASN A 54 3.88 -2.65 6.91
C ASN A 54 2.98 -3.74 7.52
N ASP A 55 1.86 -4.10 6.87
CA ASP A 55 0.92 -5.08 7.46
C ASP A 55 1.51 -6.50 7.59
N SER A 56 2.55 -6.85 6.84
CA SER A 56 3.19 -8.18 6.90
C SER A 56 4.04 -8.32 8.16
N ASP A 57 4.46 -7.21 8.76
CA ASP A 57 5.09 -7.21 10.09
C ASP A 57 4.08 -7.56 11.20
N CYS A 58 2.79 -7.36 10.93
CA CYS A 58 1.73 -7.64 11.88
C CYS A 58 1.28 -9.10 11.76
N PRO A 59 0.86 -9.75 12.85
CA PRO A 59 0.30 -11.09 12.79
C PRO A 59 -1.11 -11.10 12.18
N ASP A 60 -1.57 -12.28 11.74
CA ASP A 60 -2.95 -12.53 11.28
C ASP A 60 -3.45 -11.54 10.23
N ALA A 61 -4.67 -11.00 10.40
CA ALA A 61 -5.30 -9.99 9.55
C ALA A 61 -4.97 -8.54 9.98
N GLN A 62 -4.11 -8.34 10.98
CA GLN A 62 -3.84 -7.01 11.52
C GLN A 62 -3.07 -6.14 10.55
N LYS A 63 -3.44 -4.86 10.46
CA LYS A 63 -2.80 -3.85 9.63
C LYS A 63 -1.86 -2.98 10.46
N CYS A 64 -0.78 -2.51 9.86
CA CYS A 64 0.13 -1.55 10.47
C CYS A 64 -0.41 -0.14 10.26
N CYS A 65 -0.91 0.47 11.33
CA CYS A 65 -1.62 1.74 11.26
C CYS A 65 -0.95 2.83 12.11
N GLY A 66 -1.20 4.08 11.73
CA GLY A 66 -0.62 5.26 12.36
C GLY A 66 0.52 5.85 11.52
N ASN A 67 0.82 7.12 11.79
CA ASN A 67 1.95 7.80 11.13
C ASN A 67 3.20 7.65 11.99
N CYS A 68 3.12 8.17 13.23
CA CYS A 68 3.92 7.76 14.38
C CYS A 68 3.20 8.11 15.69
N PRO A 69 3.16 7.22 16.71
CA PRO A 69 3.61 5.82 16.69
C PRO A 69 2.85 4.96 15.68
N ARG A 70 3.42 3.80 15.32
CA ARG A 70 2.79 2.79 14.45
C ARG A 70 2.58 1.50 15.21
N ASP A 71 1.39 0.95 15.10
CA ASP A 71 0.97 -0.25 15.81
C ASP A 71 0.12 -1.16 14.91
N CYS A 72 0.18 -2.46 15.21
CA CYS A 72 -0.66 -3.46 14.58
C CYS A 72 -2.06 -3.42 15.18
N VAL A 73 -3.06 -3.10 14.36
CA VAL A 73 -4.46 -2.97 14.77
C VAL A 73 -5.37 -3.85 13.93
N GLN A 74 -6.51 -4.24 14.50
CA GLN A 74 -7.55 -4.91 13.74
C GLN A 74 -8.16 -3.94 12.72
N PRO A 75 -8.31 -4.34 11.44
CA PRO A 75 -8.95 -3.51 10.44
C PRO A 75 -10.46 -3.35 10.69
N VAL A 76 -11.03 -2.28 10.13
CA VAL A 76 -12.49 -2.06 10.02
C VAL A 76 -13.01 -2.39 8.63
#